data_AF-A0A9E3XDW9-F1
#
_entry.id   AF-A0A9E3XDW9-F1
#
_cell.length_a   1.000
_cell.length_b   1.000
_cell.length_c   1.000
_cell.angle_alpha   90.00
_cell.angle_beta   90.00
_cell.angle_gamma   90.00
#
_symmetry.space_group_name_H-M   'P 1'
#
loop_
_entity.id
_entity.type
_entity.pdbx_description
1 polymer ?
#
loop_
_entity_poly.entity_id
_entity_poly.type
_entity_poly.pdbx_seq_one_letter_code
_entity_poly.pdbx_strand_id
1 'polypeptide(L)'
;HLPAPLRASLHRQVVQGLRPGGCLLLEAYTPRQLEFRTGGPPTIELMMDLKTLRQELEGLNLEHAREVERDIREGSYHNGRSAVVQILARKP
;
A
#
# COMPACT_ATOMS: atom_id res chain seq x y z
N HIS A 1 5.31 -7.96 0.66
CA HIS A 1 3.91 -8.38 0.82
C HIS A 1 3.74 -9.23 2.06
N LEU A 2 2.66 -9.05 2.81
CA LEU A 2 2.35 -9.80 4.03
C LEU A 2 0.88 -10.23 4.01
N PRO A 3 0.54 -11.42 4.55
CA PRO A 3 -0.86 -11.81 4.77
C PRO A 3 -1.60 -10.78 5.61
N ALA A 4 -2.90 -10.61 5.35
CA ALA A 4 -3.71 -9.54 5.95
C ALA A 4 -3.64 -9.46 7.50
N PRO A 5 -3.70 -10.57 8.28
CA PRO A 5 -3.65 -10.47 9.74
C PRO A 5 -2.31 -9.93 10.25
N LEU A 6 -1.20 -10.39 9.67
CA LEU A 6 0.14 -9.96 10.04
C LEU A 6 0.39 -8.51 9.61
N ARG A 7 -0.05 -8.16 8.41
CA ARG A 7 0.02 -6.79 7.87
C ARG A 7 -0.73 -5.80 8.76
N ALA A 8 -1.97 -6.12 9.15
CA ALA A 8 -2.77 -5.24 10.01
C ALA A 8 -2.15 -5.04 11.40
N SER A 9 -1.46 -6.06 11.94
CA SER A 9 -0.68 -5.92 13.18
C SER A 9 0.54 -5.02 12.98
N LEU A 10 1.29 -5.22 11.88
CA LEU A 10 2.45 -4.40 11.54
C LEU A 10 2.06 -2.93 11.32
N HIS A 11 1.01 -2.64 10.56
CA HIS A 11 0.55 -1.28 10.31
C HIS A 11 0.18 -0.56 11.61
N ARG A 12 -0.50 -1.23 12.55
CA ARG A 12 -0.77 -0.68 13.88
C ARG A 12 0.52 -0.34 14.65
N GLN A 13 1.54 -1.20 14.58
CA GLN A 13 2.85 -0.93 15.19
C GLN A 13 3.56 0.25 14.52
N VAL A 14 3.47 0.39 13.19
CA VAL A 14 3.99 1.56 12.46
C VAL A 14 3.33 2.85 12.95
N VAL A 15 1.99 2.87 13.03
CA VAL A 15 1.23 4.04 13.51
C VAL A 15 1.62 4.43 14.94
N GLN A 16 1.86 3.45 15.81
CA GLN A 16 2.28 3.68 17.20
C GLN A 16 3.74 4.11 17.31
N GLY A 17 4.61 3.57 16.46
CA GLY A 17 6.06 3.83 16.49
C GLY A 17 6.48 5.14 15.82
N LEU A 18 5.64 5.73 14.97
CA LEU A 18 5.90 7.04 14.39
C LEU A 18 5.86 8.12 15.49
N ARG A 19 6.93 8.93 15.55
CA ARG A 19 6.94 10.17 16.33
C ARG A 19 5.94 11.18 15.74
N PRO A 20 5.38 12.11 16.53
CA PRO A 20 4.62 13.25 16.00
C PRO A 20 5.38 13.95 14.87
N GLY A 21 4.68 14.25 13.77
CA GLY A 21 5.26 14.79 12.53
C GLY A 21 5.95 13.77 11.63
N GLY A 22 6.18 12.53 12.09
CA GLY A 22 6.75 11.44 11.30
C GLY A 22 5.85 11.01 10.14
N CYS A 23 6.47 10.52 9.06
CA CYS A 23 5.76 10.18 7.82
C CYS A 23 5.83 8.69 7.48
N LEU A 24 4.75 8.17 6.92
CA LEU A 24 4.69 6.89 6.22
C LEU A 24 4.45 7.16 4.72
N LEU A 25 5.34 6.64 3.88
CA LEU A 25 5.16 6.55 2.43
C LEU A 25 4.98 5.07 2.06
N LEU A 26 3.88 4.75 1.39
CA LEU A 26 3.56 3.38 0.98
C LEU A 26 3.02 3.37 -0.45
N GLU A 27 3.56 2.48 -1.27
CA GLU A 27 2.99 2.06 -2.55
C GLU A 27 2.83 0.55 -2.54
N ALA A 28 1.64 0.05 -2.90
CA ALA A 28 1.34 -1.37 -2.93
C ALA A 28 0.43 -1.72 -4.11
N TYR A 29 0.54 -2.94 -4.64
CA TYR A 29 -0.37 -3.44 -5.66
C TYR A 29 -1.79 -3.65 -5.10
N THR A 30 -2.78 -3.24 -5.87
CA THR A 30 -4.21 -3.49 -5.61
C THR A 30 -4.64 -4.84 -6.20
N PRO A 31 -5.77 -5.42 -5.76
CA PRO A 31 -6.32 -6.64 -6.36
C PRO A 31 -6.48 -6.58 -7.89
N ARG A 32 -6.74 -5.39 -8.46
CA ARG A 32 -6.84 -5.17 -9.91
C ARG A 32 -5.53 -5.44 -10.66
N GLN A 33 -4.39 -5.50 -9.96
CA GLN A 33 -3.10 -5.83 -10.58
C GLN A 33 -3.09 -7.21 -11.26
N LEU A 34 -3.96 -8.14 -10.83
CA LEU A 34 -4.09 -9.46 -11.44
C LEU A 34 -4.53 -9.40 -12.92
N GLU A 35 -5.15 -8.30 -13.35
CA GLU A 35 -5.51 -8.04 -14.75
C GLU A 35 -4.29 -7.69 -15.62
N PHE A 36 -3.29 -7.03 -15.03
CA PHE A 36 -2.12 -6.50 -15.76
C PHE A 36 -0.95 -7.48 -15.81
N ARG A 37 -0.69 -8.23 -14.73
CA ARG A 37 0.39 -9.23 -14.65
C ARG A 37 1.79 -8.70 -15.00
N THR A 38 2.01 -7.42 -14.75
CA THR A 38 3.26 -6.67 -15.00
C THR A 38 4.19 -6.64 -13.78
N GLY A 39 3.83 -7.35 -12.72
CA GLY A 39 4.49 -7.31 -11.42
C GLY A 39 3.55 -7.61 -10.25
N GLY A 40 4.11 -7.75 -9.04
CA GLY A 40 3.37 -7.97 -7.81
C GLY A 40 3.10 -9.45 -7.49
N PRO A 41 2.48 -9.74 -6.33
CA PRO A 41 2.21 -11.09 -5.88
C PRO A 41 1.12 -11.73 -6.75
N PRO A 42 1.09 -13.07 -6.89
CA PRO A 42 0.09 -13.74 -7.70
C PRO A 42 -1.27 -13.89 -7.00
N THR A 43 -1.41 -13.46 -5.74
CA THR A 43 -2.61 -13.67 -4.92
C THR A 43 -3.12 -12.37 -4.29
N ILE A 44 -4.45 -12.23 -4.25
CA ILE A 44 -5.15 -11.06 -3.68
C ILE A 44 -4.83 -10.89 -2.19
N GLU A 45 -4.63 -11.99 -1.47
CA GLU A 45 -4.35 -12.00 -0.02
C GLU A 45 -3.10 -11.18 0.38
N LEU A 46 -2.19 -11.02 -0.58
CA LEU A 46 -0.94 -10.29 -0.43
C LEU A 46 -1.00 -8.85 -0.94
N MET A 47 -2.12 -8.45 -1.55
CA MET A 47 -2.37 -7.12 -2.09
C MET A 47 -3.11 -6.22 -1.08
N MET A 48 -3.20 -4.93 -1.38
CA MET A 48 -3.82 -3.93 -0.51
C MET A 48 -4.73 -3.01 -1.32
N ASP A 49 -5.88 -2.67 -0.77
CA ASP A 49 -6.78 -1.65 -1.32
C ASP A 49 -6.86 -0.44 -0.38
N LEU A 50 -7.35 0.67 -0.91
CA LEU A 50 -7.45 1.93 -0.19
C LEU A 50 -8.43 1.84 1.00
N LYS A 51 -9.48 1.04 0.89
CA LYS A 51 -10.48 0.89 1.94
C LYS A 51 -9.85 0.22 3.16
N THR A 52 -9.12 -0.87 2.98
CA THR A 52 -8.38 -1.57 4.04
C THR A 52 -7.28 -0.70 4.61
N LEU A 53 -6.50 0.00 3.79
CA LEU A 53 -5.43 0.86 4.29
C LEU A 53 -5.95 2.04 5.13
N ARG A 54 -7.13 2.59 4.82
CA ARG A 54 -7.75 3.61 5.66
C ARG A 54 -8.07 3.11 7.08
N GLN A 55 -8.40 1.83 7.21
CA GLN A 55 -8.67 1.20 8.50
C GLN A 55 -7.37 0.83 9.22
N GLU A 56 -6.42 0.22 8.50
CA GLU A 56 -5.16 -0.24 9.09
C GLU A 56 -4.23 0.90 9.53
N LEU A 57 -4.36 2.09 8.90
CA LEU A 57 -3.56 3.29 9.19
C LEU A 57 -4.31 4.35 10.00
N GLU A 58 -5.41 3.96 10.65
CA GLU A 58 -6.16 4.83 11.55
C GLU A 58 -5.23 5.45 12.61
N GLY A 59 -5.34 6.76 12.83
CA GLY A 59 -4.46 7.52 13.72
C GLY A 59 -3.31 8.24 13.02
N LEU A 60 -3.23 8.18 11.69
CA LEU A 60 -2.44 9.07 10.85
C LEU A 60 -3.35 10.02 10.05
N ASN A 61 -2.84 11.21 9.73
CA ASN A 61 -3.44 12.09 8.74
C ASN A 61 -3.01 11.63 7.34
N LEU A 62 -3.95 11.19 6.51
CA LEU A 62 -3.69 10.77 5.13
C LEU A 62 -3.64 11.98 4.20
N GLU A 63 -2.44 12.54 3.99
CA GLU A 63 -2.18 13.67 3.08
C GLU A 63 -2.37 13.28 1.61
N HIS A 64 -2.08 12.02 1.28
CA HIS A 64 -2.33 11.41 -0.03
C HIS A 64 -2.86 10.00 0.15
N ALA A 65 -3.98 9.66 -0.49
CA ALA A 65 -4.54 8.32 -0.41
C ALA A 65 -5.44 8.01 -1.62
N ARG A 66 -4.87 7.34 -2.64
CA ARG A 66 -5.58 7.04 -3.89
C ARG A 66 -5.15 5.72 -4.50
N GLU A 67 -6.10 5.05 -5.14
CA GLU A 67 -5.82 3.97 -6.09
C GLU A 67 -5.63 4.58 -7.47
N VAL A 68 -4.57 4.18 -8.17
CA VAL A 68 -4.25 4.66 -9.52
C VAL A 68 -3.72 3.53 -10.36
N GLU A 69 -3.96 3.64 -11.66
CA GLU A 69 -3.25 2.85 -12.64
C GLU A 69 -2.14 3.71 -13.27
N ARG A 70 -0.90 3.22 -13.24
CA ARG A 70 0.28 3.94 -13.75
C ARG A 70 1.30 2.98 -14.33
N ASP A 71 2.19 3.49 -15.17
CA ASP A 71 3.32 2.71 -15.64
C ASP A 71 4.40 2.65 -14.56
N ILE A 72 4.85 1.43 -14.26
CA ILE A 72 5.93 1.11 -13.33
C ILE A 72 7.14 0.63 -14.13
N ARG A 73 8.34 1.01 -13.68
CA ARG A 73 9.63 0.61 -14.27
C ARG A 73 10.63 0.34 -13.14
N GLU A 74 10.49 -0.80 -12.48
CA GLU A 74 11.30 -1.21 -11.31
C GLU A 74 12.21 -2.41 -11.61
N GLY A 75 12.20 -2.92 -12.84
CA GLY A 75 13.03 -4.02 -13.32
C GLY A 75 12.28 -4.91 -14.30
N SER A 76 12.94 -5.96 -14.82
CA SER A 76 12.34 -6.84 -15.84
C SER A 76 11.05 -7.53 -15.41
N TYR A 77 10.85 -7.72 -14.10
CA TYR A 77 9.65 -8.36 -13.52
C TYR A 77 8.62 -7.36 -12.95
N HIS A 78 8.92 -6.06 -13.03
CA HIS A 78 8.08 -4.98 -12.54
C HIS A 78 8.10 -3.86 -13.58
N ASN A 79 7.51 -4.13 -14.75
CA ASN A 79 7.54 -3.23 -15.89
C ASN A 79 6.19 -3.25 -16.62
N GLY A 80 5.60 -2.07 -16.78
CA GLY A 80 4.38 -1.85 -17.54
C GLY A 80 3.27 -1.20 -16.72
N ARG A 81 2.08 -1.17 -17.31
CA ARG A 81 0.86 -0.65 -16.67
C ARG A 81 0.53 -1.47 -15.44
N SER A 82 0.31 -0.82 -14.31
CA SER A 82 0.05 -1.48 -13.02
C SER A 82 -1.02 -0.74 -12.23
N ALA A 83 -1.81 -1.48 -11.45
CA ALA A 83 -2.81 -0.93 -10.53
C ALA A 83 -2.30 -0.93 -9.09
N VAL A 84 -2.08 0.26 -8.53
CA VAL A 84 -1.48 0.46 -7.21
C VAL A 84 -2.31 1.37 -6.32
N VAL A 85 -2.14 1.22 -5.01
CA VAL A 85 -2.60 2.17 -4.00
C VAL A 85 -1.40 2.92 -3.46
N GLN A 86 -1.53 4.25 -3.37
CA GLN A 86 -0.50 5.17 -2.90
C GLN A 86 -0.97 5.86 -1.62
N ILE A 87 -0.13 5.85 -0.59
CA ILE A 87 -0.36 6.53 0.68
C ILE A 87 0.85 7.44 1.01
N LEU A 88 0.57 8.70 1.32
CA LEU A 88 1.42 9.55 2.14
C LEU A 88 0.62 9.92 3.39
N ALA A 89 1.14 9.56 4.55
CA ALA A 89 0.48 9.79 5.82
C ALA A 89 1.42 10.40 6.86
N ARG A 90 0.91 11.28 7.71
CA ARG A 90 1.68 11.93 8.78
C ARG A 90 1.08 11.63 10.14
N LYS A 91 1.93 11.36 11.13
CA LYS A 91 1.51 11.26 12.53
C LYS A 91 1.21 12.67 13.06
N PRO A 92 0.02 12.92 13.63
CA PRO A 92 -0.29 14.17 14.30
C PRO A 92 0.69 14.51 15.42
#